data_AF-A0A2W5BD52-F1
#
_entry.id   AF-A0A2W5BD52-F1
#
_cell.length_a   1.000
_cell.length_b   1.000
_cell.length_c   1.000
_cell.angle_alpha   90.00
_cell.angle_beta   90.00
_cell.angle_gamma   90.00
#
_symmetry.space_group_name_H-M   'P 1'
#
loop_
_entity.id
_entity.type
_entity.pdbx_description
1 polymer ?
#
loop_
_entity_poly.entity_id
_entity_poly.type
_entity_poly.pdbx_seq_one_letter_code
_entity_poly.pdbx_strand_id
1 'polypeptide(L)'
;DTAGFLNVPKIKGNHTAMKSGMIAAEEISKLLHNDGAGRECTTYETAFRNSWIHEELYKVRNIKPGFHWGLIPALIHAGFQTIGGWLLPYTLRQHADYKQLRKAKDSKRIEYPKPDGVLTFDRLTSVQLSNTYHEEDQPSHLKLKDPSIPIAVNLPEWAEPAQRYCPAAVYEVIEEAGAKKFVINAQNCVHCKTCDIKDPSQNIVWTVPQGGGGPNYPNM
;
A
#
# COMPACT_ATOMS: atom_id res chain seq x y z
N ASP A 1 6.10 6.78 6.95
CA ASP A 1 5.60 5.42 6.62
C ASP A 1 6.45 4.61 5.65
N THR A 2 7.31 5.20 4.80
CA THR A 2 8.20 4.44 3.91
C THR A 2 9.04 3.37 4.63
N ALA A 3 9.55 3.66 5.84
CA ALA A 3 10.28 2.71 6.68
C ALA A 3 9.38 1.78 7.52
N GLY A 4 8.05 1.86 7.39
CA GLY A 4 7.12 0.89 7.96
C GLY A 4 6.80 1.06 9.46
N PHE A 5 6.90 2.25 10.05
CA PHE A 5 6.66 2.46 11.49
C PHE A 5 5.18 2.59 11.91
N LEU A 6 4.26 1.94 11.19
CA LEU A 6 2.83 1.97 11.49
C LEU A 6 2.47 1.02 12.65
N ASN A 7 1.85 1.55 13.70
CA ASN A 7 1.17 0.72 14.70
C ASN A 7 -0.20 0.29 14.16
N VAL A 8 -0.26 -0.88 13.51
CA VAL A 8 -1.46 -1.38 12.83
C VAL A 8 -2.65 -1.55 13.79
N PRO A 9 -2.52 -2.18 14.98
CA PRO A 9 -3.65 -2.34 15.90
C PRO A 9 -4.25 -1.02 16.38
N LYS A 10 -3.44 0.04 16.49
CA LYS A 10 -3.93 1.37 16.86
C LYS A 10 -4.38 2.21 15.66
N ILE A 11 -4.03 1.79 14.43
CA ILE A 11 -4.20 2.57 13.19
C ILE A 11 -3.50 3.94 13.33
N LYS A 12 -2.28 3.94 13.87
CA LYS A 12 -1.50 5.17 14.12
C LYS A 12 -0.06 5.03 13.65
N GLY A 13 0.32 5.86 12.68
CA GLY A 13 1.69 5.97 12.17
C GLY A 13 2.25 7.40 12.21
N ASN A 14 1.40 8.41 12.38
CA ASN A 14 1.84 9.81 12.31
C ASN A 14 2.84 10.15 13.43
N HIS A 15 2.55 9.76 14.68
CA HIS A 15 3.42 10.06 15.82
C HIS A 15 4.77 9.33 15.74
N THR A 16 4.78 8.08 15.27
CA THR A 16 6.00 7.31 15.06
C THR A 16 6.81 7.84 13.88
N ALA A 17 6.15 8.23 12.79
CA ALA A 17 6.80 8.86 11.63
C ALA A 17 7.45 10.19 12.03
N MET A 18 6.73 11.06 12.74
CA MET A 18 7.27 12.31 13.28
C MET A 18 8.51 12.06 14.15
N LYS A 19 8.42 11.15 15.13
CA LYS A 19 9.56 10.86 16.00
C LYS A 19 10.74 10.24 15.23
N SER A 20 10.49 9.37 14.25
CA SER A 20 11.57 8.83 13.41
C SER A 20 12.30 9.92 12.62
N GLY A 21 11.56 10.92 12.10
CA GLY A 21 12.14 12.09 11.45
C GLY A 21 12.98 12.94 12.40
N MET A 22 12.52 13.14 13.65
CA MET A 22 13.30 13.84 14.67
C MET A 22 14.61 13.11 15.00
N ILE A 23 14.56 11.79 15.19
CA ILE A 23 15.76 10.97 15.47
C ILE A 23 16.73 11.05 14.28
N ALA A 24 16.25 10.94 13.06
CA ALA A 24 17.09 11.08 11.87
C ALA A 24 17.74 12.47 11.81
N ALA A 25 17.00 13.54 12.07
CA ALA A 25 17.54 14.89 12.08
C ALA A 25 18.61 15.10 13.17
N GLU A 26 18.37 14.58 14.38
CA GLU A 26 19.33 14.64 15.50
C GLU A 26 20.65 13.92 15.13
N GLU A 27 20.57 12.70 14.61
CA GLU A 27 21.75 11.89 14.26
C GLU A 27 22.50 12.43 13.04
N ILE A 28 21.78 12.91 12.02
CA ILE A 28 22.41 13.56 10.85
C ILE A 28 23.11 14.86 11.29
N SER A 29 22.49 15.65 12.18
CA SER A 29 23.12 16.87 12.70
C SER A 29 24.43 16.54 13.42
N LYS A 30 24.44 15.51 14.28
CA LYS A 30 25.68 15.05 14.95
C LYS A 30 26.75 14.62 13.94
N LEU A 31 26.36 13.90 12.89
CA LEU A 31 27.28 13.47 11.85
C LEU A 31 27.92 14.68 11.13
N LEU A 32 27.13 15.68 10.77
CA LEU A 32 27.60 16.87 10.07
C LEU A 32 28.53 17.73 10.91
N HIS A 33 28.31 17.84 12.23
CA HIS A 33 29.21 18.55 13.14
C HIS A 33 30.59 17.87 13.31
N ASN A 34 30.70 16.59 12.96
CA ASN A 34 31.94 15.82 13.02
C ASN A 34 32.57 15.63 11.62
N ASP A 35 32.40 16.60 10.72
CA ASP A 35 32.89 16.58 9.33
C ASP A 35 32.49 15.33 8.54
N GLY A 36 31.34 14.74 8.87
CA GLY A 36 30.82 13.51 8.26
C GLY A 36 30.02 13.71 6.98
N ALA A 37 30.14 14.87 6.32
CA ALA A 37 29.37 15.16 5.10
C ALA A 37 29.63 14.10 4.01
N GLY A 38 28.54 13.63 3.38
CA GLY A 38 28.59 12.59 2.35
C GLY A 38 28.76 11.16 2.88
N ARG A 39 28.87 10.96 4.20
CA ARG A 39 28.93 9.62 4.82
C ARG A 39 27.55 9.10 5.20
N GLU A 40 27.44 7.79 5.31
CA GLU A 40 26.24 7.12 5.82
C GLU A 40 26.04 7.39 7.32
N CYS A 41 24.81 7.73 7.72
CA CYS A 41 24.44 7.97 9.12
C CYS A 41 24.07 6.65 9.82
N THR A 42 25.07 5.85 10.19
CA THR A 42 24.88 4.51 10.80
C THR A 42 24.28 4.54 12.21
N THR A 43 24.34 5.67 12.91
CA THR A 43 23.84 5.80 14.30
C THR A 43 22.31 5.87 14.40
N TYR A 44 21.62 6.20 13.30
CA TYR A 44 20.16 6.31 13.26
C TYR A 44 19.46 5.03 13.73
N GLU A 45 19.89 3.86 13.26
CA GLU A 45 19.26 2.59 13.62
C GLU A 45 19.39 2.31 15.12
N THR A 46 20.56 2.60 15.71
CA THR A 46 20.79 2.41 17.14
C THR A 46 19.92 3.36 17.96
N ALA A 47 19.84 4.63 17.56
CA ALA A 47 18.98 5.62 18.21
C ALA A 47 17.49 5.24 18.11
N PHE A 48 17.05 4.71 16.96
CA PHE A 48 15.71 4.15 16.79
C PHE A 48 15.45 2.99 17.76
N ARG A 49 16.35 1.99 17.83
CA ARG A 49 16.19 0.82 18.71
C ARG A 49 16.11 1.19 20.20
N ASN A 50 16.78 2.27 20.60
CA ASN A 50 16.78 2.79 21.96
C ASN A 50 15.60 3.74 22.26
N SER A 51 14.71 3.98 21.31
CA SER A 51 13.61 4.92 21.46
C SER A 51 12.28 4.22 21.77
N TRP A 52 11.34 4.99 22.30
CA TRP A 52 9.99 4.51 22.62
C TRP A 52 9.22 4.00 21.39
N ILE A 53 9.56 4.46 20.16
CA ILE A 53 8.90 3.97 18.94
C ILE A 53 9.25 2.51 18.66
N HIS A 54 10.50 2.09 18.92
CA HIS A 54 10.88 0.68 18.79
C HIS A 54 10.12 -0.18 19.81
N GLU A 55 10.05 0.25 21.08
CA GLU A 55 9.29 -0.46 22.10
C GLU A 55 7.80 -0.57 21.76
N GLU A 56 7.19 0.53 21.30
CA GLU A 56 5.77 0.54 20.91
C GLU A 56 5.49 -0.46 19.79
N LEU A 57 6.30 -0.47 18.74
CA LEU A 57 6.13 -1.38 17.60
C LEU A 57 6.44 -2.83 17.98
N TYR A 58 7.46 -3.04 18.82
CA TYR A 58 7.84 -4.37 19.30
C TYR A 58 6.71 -5.03 20.09
N LYS A 59 5.99 -4.26 20.93
CA LYS A 59 4.84 -4.74 21.73
C LYS A 59 3.68 -5.26 20.88
N VAL A 60 3.53 -4.77 19.64
CA VAL A 60 2.40 -5.11 18.76
C VAL A 60 2.78 -6.01 17.58
N ARG A 61 4.06 -6.39 17.46
CA ARG A 61 4.63 -7.07 16.27
C ARG A 61 3.89 -8.33 15.83
N ASN A 62 3.29 -9.06 16.77
CA ASN A 62 2.63 -10.34 16.49
C ASN A 62 1.11 -10.22 16.32
N ILE A 63 0.51 -9.06 16.57
CA ILE A 63 -0.96 -8.91 16.52
C ILE A 63 -1.47 -9.12 15.08
N LYS A 64 -0.95 -8.37 14.11
CA LYS A 64 -1.40 -8.49 12.72
C LYS A 64 -1.08 -9.85 12.09
N PRO A 65 0.13 -10.42 12.24
CA PRO A 65 0.39 -11.79 11.76
C PRO A 65 -0.53 -12.86 12.37
N GLY A 66 -1.04 -12.67 13.60
CA GLY A 66 -1.99 -13.61 14.21
C GLY A 66 -3.27 -13.82 13.38
N PHE A 67 -3.66 -12.83 12.55
CA PHE A 67 -4.82 -12.91 11.65
C PHE A 67 -4.67 -13.94 10.53
N HIS A 68 -3.48 -14.51 10.31
CA HIS A 68 -3.30 -15.66 9.42
C HIS A 68 -3.99 -16.92 9.91
N TRP A 69 -4.30 -17.02 11.21
CA TRP A 69 -5.04 -18.14 11.80
C TRP A 69 -6.57 -17.97 11.72
N GLY A 70 -7.06 -16.90 11.07
CA GLY A 70 -8.47 -16.55 11.03
C GLY A 70 -8.89 -15.62 12.16
N LEU A 71 -10.11 -15.08 12.06
CA LEU A 71 -10.56 -13.96 12.90
C LEU A 71 -10.57 -14.29 14.40
N ILE A 72 -11.22 -15.40 14.80
CA ILE A 72 -11.41 -15.71 16.22
C ILE A 72 -10.08 -16.03 16.93
N PRO A 73 -9.22 -16.94 16.42
CA PRO A 73 -7.92 -17.19 17.05
C PRO A 73 -7.05 -15.93 17.10
N ALA A 74 -7.12 -15.09 16.07
CA ALA A 74 -6.36 -13.85 16.02
C ALA A 74 -6.82 -12.83 17.07
N LEU A 75 -8.13 -12.72 17.32
CA LEU A 75 -8.64 -11.84 18.38
C LEU A 75 -8.20 -12.30 19.76
N ILE A 76 -8.24 -13.61 20.03
CA ILE A 76 -7.73 -14.19 21.28
C ILE A 76 -6.22 -13.90 21.42
N HIS A 77 -5.46 -14.17 20.36
CA HIS A 77 -4.02 -13.92 20.34
C HIS A 77 -3.70 -12.42 20.50
N ALA A 78 -4.46 -11.53 19.86
CA ALA A 78 -4.31 -10.09 20.01
C ALA A 78 -4.57 -9.62 21.45
N GLY A 79 -5.60 -10.16 22.11
CA GLY A 79 -5.86 -9.93 23.54
C GLY A 79 -4.68 -10.38 24.40
N PHE A 80 -4.20 -11.60 24.18
CA PHE A 80 -3.02 -12.14 24.86
C PHE A 80 -1.75 -11.28 24.64
N GLN A 81 -1.48 -10.86 23.40
CA GLN A 81 -0.36 -9.96 23.11
C GLN A 81 -0.51 -8.63 23.84
N THR A 82 -1.72 -8.06 23.90
CA THR A 82 -1.98 -6.77 24.54
C THR A 82 -1.70 -6.77 26.05
N ILE A 83 -1.99 -7.87 26.75
CA ILE A 83 -1.78 -7.98 28.22
C ILE A 83 -0.37 -8.43 28.64
N GLY A 84 0.57 -8.61 27.70
CA GLY A 84 1.96 -8.97 28.02
C GLY A 84 2.54 -10.11 27.20
N GLY A 85 1.77 -10.74 26.32
CA GLY A 85 2.23 -11.84 25.46
C GLY A 85 3.36 -11.47 24.49
N TRP A 86 3.63 -10.17 24.30
CA TRP A 86 4.73 -9.65 23.48
C TRP A 86 6.12 -9.87 24.08
N LEU A 87 6.21 -10.16 25.39
CA LEU A 87 7.46 -10.48 26.09
C LEU A 87 8.02 -11.84 25.68
N LEU A 88 7.20 -12.71 25.10
CA LEU A 88 7.65 -14.02 24.66
C LEU A 88 8.65 -13.89 23.50
N PRO A 89 9.72 -14.70 23.48
CA PRO A 89 10.84 -14.55 22.54
C PRO A 89 10.52 -15.15 21.16
N TYR A 90 9.38 -14.79 20.57
CA TYR A 90 9.04 -15.15 19.20
C TYR A 90 8.48 -13.97 18.42
N THR A 91 8.64 -14.06 17.10
CA THR A 91 8.08 -13.12 16.14
C THR A 91 7.46 -13.90 14.99
N LEU A 92 6.17 -13.68 14.76
CA LEU A 92 5.45 -14.30 13.64
C LEU A 92 5.88 -13.68 12.32
N ARG A 93 5.92 -14.49 11.26
CA ARG A 93 6.32 -14.04 9.91
C ARG A 93 5.14 -13.50 9.12
N GLN A 94 5.44 -12.65 8.16
CA GLN A 94 4.52 -12.15 7.15
C GLN A 94 4.85 -12.74 5.78
N HIS A 95 3.91 -12.63 4.84
CA HIS A 95 4.09 -13.00 3.45
C HIS A 95 3.88 -11.78 2.54
N ALA A 96 4.43 -11.82 1.33
CA ALA A 96 4.15 -10.79 0.33
C ALA A 96 2.68 -10.86 -0.11
N ASP A 97 2.02 -9.70 -0.22
CA ASP A 97 0.58 -9.60 -0.46
C ASP A 97 0.15 -9.99 -1.88
N TYR A 98 0.99 -9.70 -2.89
CA TYR A 98 0.74 -10.11 -4.28
C TYR A 98 0.67 -11.62 -4.47
N LYS A 99 1.34 -12.40 -3.61
CA LYS A 99 1.35 -13.88 -3.67
C LYS A 99 0.07 -14.53 -3.15
N GLN A 100 -0.86 -13.76 -2.57
CA GLN A 100 -2.01 -14.31 -1.84
C GLN A 100 -3.30 -14.40 -2.66
N LEU A 101 -3.28 -13.99 -3.94
CA LEU A 101 -4.46 -14.09 -4.79
C LEU A 101 -4.71 -15.54 -5.21
N ARG A 102 -5.93 -16.01 -4.97
CA ARG A 102 -6.44 -17.27 -5.54
C ARG A 102 -6.82 -17.06 -6.99
N LYS A 103 -6.67 -18.10 -7.82
CA LYS A 103 -7.10 -18.05 -9.23
C LYS A 103 -8.60 -17.78 -9.31
N ALA A 104 -9.01 -17.10 -10.36
CA ALA A 104 -10.41 -16.72 -10.57
C ALA A 104 -11.33 -17.95 -10.64
N LYS A 105 -10.88 -19.01 -11.32
CA LYS A 105 -11.63 -20.27 -11.47
C LYS A 105 -11.90 -20.99 -10.13
N ASP A 106 -11.04 -20.79 -9.14
CA ASP A 106 -11.12 -21.43 -7.82
C ASP A 106 -11.83 -20.52 -6.79
N SER A 107 -12.40 -19.40 -7.25
CA SER A 107 -12.98 -18.36 -6.42
C SER A 107 -14.45 -18.13 -6.79
N LYS A 108 -15.30 -17.92 -5.78
CA LYS A 108 -16.69 -17.50 -6.01
C LYS A 108 -16.72 -16.02 -6.36
N ARG A 109 -17.34 -15.66 -7.49
CA ARG A 109 -17.59 -14.26 -7.84
C ARG A 109 -18.49 -13.62 -6.78
N ILE A 110 -18.10 -12.46 -6.29
CA ILE A 110 -18.91 -11.64 -5.39
C ILE A 110 -19.79 -10.73 -6.25
N GLU A 111 -21.08 -10.75 -6.00
CA GLU A 111 -22.05 -9.83 -6.59
C GLU A 111 -22.24 -8.65 -5.64
N TYR A 112 -21.69 -7.49 -6.02
CA TYR A 112 -21.87 -6.25 -5.27
C TYR A 112 -23.18 -5.58 -5.72
N PRO A 113 -23.98 -5.05 -4.78
CA PRO A 113 -25.13 -4.22 -5.12
C PRO A 113 -24.72 -3.03 -5.98
N LYS A 114 -25.63 -2.59 -6.87
CA LYS A 114 -25.44 -1.34 -7.60
C LYS A 114 -25.47 -0.16 -6.62
N PRO A 115 -24.71 0.91 -6.87
CA PRO A 115 -24.77 2.11 -6.04
C PRO A 115 -26.17 2.75 -6.11
N ASP A 116 -26.64 3.25 -4.97
CA ASP A 116 -27.94 3.92 -4.82
C ASP A 116 -27.89 5.44 -5.04
N GLY A 117 -26.69 6.02 -5.13
CA GLY A 117 -26.48 7.47 -5.31
C GLY A 117 -26.76 8.31 -4.06
N VAL A 118 -27.01 7.68 -2.91
CA VAL A 118 -27.30 8.35 -1.63
C VAL A 118 -26.32 7.92 -0.54
N LEU A 119 -26.19 6.61 -0.30
CA LEU A 119 -25.25 6.03 0.66
C LEU A 119 -24.07 5.37 -0.04
N THR A 120 -24.26 4.93 -1.28
CA THR A 120 -23.30 4.19 -2.08
C THR A 120 -23.21 4.82 -3.46
N PHE A 121 -21.98 5.01 -3.93
CA PHE A 121 -21.69 5.74 -5.16
C PHE A 121 -20.83 4.90 -6.09
N ASP A 122 -20.87 5.20 -7.37
CA ASP A 122 -19.94 4.60 -8.31
C ASP A 122 -18.52 5.15 -8.10
N ARG A 123 -17.55 4.44 -8.67
CA ARG A 123 -16.13 4.75 -8.50
C ARG A 123 -15.74 6.06 -9.19
N LEU A 124 -16.34 6.42 -10.32
CA LEU A 124 -15.97 7.64 -11.06
C LEU A 124 -16.45 8.90 -10.32
N THR A 125 -17.67 8.88 -9.79
CA THR A 125 -18.16 9.94 -8.88
C THR A 125 -17.22 10.12 -7.68
N SER A 126 -16.73 9.02 -7.10
CA SER A 126 -15.77 9.06 -5.99
C SER A 126 -14.42 9.65 -6.39
N VAL A 127 -13.92 9.33 -7.60
CA VAL A 127 -12.69 9.92 -8.16
C VAL A 127 -12.83 11.41 -8.37
N GLN A 128 -13.97 11.87 -8.89
CA GLN A 128 -14.24 13.30 -9.07
C GLN A 128 -14.13 14.06 -7.74
N LEU A 129 -14.66 13.49 -6.64
CA LEU A 129 -14.58 14.11 -5.30
C LEU A 129 -13.15 14.14 -4.72
N SER A 130 -12.24 13.29 -5.20
CA SER A 130 -10.82 13.37 -4.85
C SER A 130 -10.12 14.59 -5.46
N ASN A 131 -10.78 15.25 -6.43
CA ASN A 131 -10.25 16.35 -7.22
C ASN A 131 -8.87 16.03 -7.79
N THR A 132 -8.65 14.75 -8.16
CA THR A 132 -7.39 14.29 -8.74
C THR A 132 -7.28 14.77 -10.18
N TYR A 133 -6.10 15.27 -10.54
CA TYR A 133 -5.84 15.77 -11.88
C TYR A 133 -4.40 15.50 -12.29
N HIS A 134 -4.18 15.28 -13.58
CA HIS A 134 -2.87 15.17 -14.20
C HIS A 134 -2.94 15.82 -15.57
N GLU A 135 -1.86 16.50 -15.99
CA GLU A 135 -1.69 16.93 -17.38
C GLU A 135 -1.87 15.74 -18.33
N GLU A 136 -2.68 15.88 -19.37
CA GLU A 136 -3.02 14.78 -20.28
C GLU A 136 -1.85 14.40 -21.20
N ASP A 137 -1.05 15.39 -21.63
CA ASP A 137 0.11 15.20 -22.50
C ASP A 137 1.40 14.89 -21.70
N GLN A 138 1.27 14.01 -20.70
CA GLN A 138 2.41 13.49 -19.97
C GLN A 138 2.51 11.96 -20.11
N PRO A 139 3.72 11.38 -20.11
CA PRO A 139 3.84 9.93 -20.14
C PRO A 139 3.20 9.31 -18.89
N SER A 140 2.50 8.19 -19.07
CA SER A 140 1.91 7.44 -17.95
C SER A 140 2.98 7.13 -16.90
N HIS A 141 2.72 7.57 -15.67
CA HIS A 141 3.54 7.27 -14.51
C HIS A 141 3.32 5.85 -13.98
N LEU A 142 2.37 5.11 -14.59
CA LEU A 142 2.07 3.71 -14.32
C LEU A 142 2.60 2.89 -15.49
N LYS A 143 3.78 2.30 -15.28
CA LYS A 143 4.51 1.58 -16.32
C LYS A 143 4.28 0.08 -16.17
N LEU A 144 4.23 -0.62 -17.30
CA LEU A 144 4.24 -2.08 -17.33
C LEU A 144 5.67 -2.52 -17.68
N LYS A 145 6.22 -3.50 -16.94
CA LYS A 145 7.48 -4.15 -17.34
C LYS A 145 7.30 -4.91 -18.66
N ASP A 146 6.15 -5.55 -18.82
CA ASP A 146 5.70 -6.24 -20.03
C ASP A 146 4.22 -5.90 -20.30
N PRO A 147 3.91 -5.19 -21.41
CA PRO A 147 2.55 -4.84 -21.80
C PRO A 147 1.63 -6.03 -22.12
N SER A 148 2.18 -7.23 -22.36
CA SER A 148 1.39 -8.41 -22.70
C SER A 148 0.77 -9.10 -21.48
N ILE A 149 1.41 -9.00 -20.31
CA ILE A 149 1.02 -9.70 -19.08
C ILE A 149 -0.43 -9.47 -18.65
N PRO A 150 -0.99 -8.24 -18.67
CA PRO A 150 -2.37 -8.02 -18.24
C PRO A 150 -3.38 -8.89 -18.99
N ILE A 151 -3.23 -9.02 -20.31
CA ILE A 151 -4.14 -9.80 -21.15
C ILE A 151 -3.74 -11.27 -21.22
N ALA A 152 -2.45 -11.57 -21.37
CA ALA A 152 -1.96 -12.94 -21.59
C ALA A 152 -1.91 -13.79 -20.30
N VAL A 153 -1.77 -13.15 -19.12
CA VAL A 153 -1.56 -13.84 -17.85
C VAL A 153 -2.60 -13.42 -16.81
N ASN A 154 -2.68 -12.14 -16.49
CA ASN A 154 -3.49 -11.69 -15.35
C ASN A 154 -4.99 -11.86 -15.59
N LEU A 155 -5.46 -11.57 -16.80
CA LEU A 155 -6.84 -11.76 -17.20
C LEU A 155 -7.29 -13.22 -17.13
N PRO A 156 -6.61 -14.21 -17.74
CA PRO A 156 -7.04 -15.61 -17.63
C PRO A 156 -6.88 -16.21 -16.23
N GLU A 157 -5.81 -15.88 -15.49
CA GLU A 157 -5.53 -16.51 -14.19
C GLU A 157 -6.31 -15.89 -13.03
N TRP A 158 -6.43 -14.56 -12.99
CA TRP A 158 -7.01 -13.81 -11.87
C TRP A 158 -8.14 -12.86 -12.28
N ALA A 159 -8.66 -12.98 -13.51
CA ALA A 159 -9.71 -12.11 -14.05
C ALA A 159 -9.33 -10.61 -13.96
N GLU A 160 -8.06 -10.31 -14.28
CA GLU A 160 -7.40 -8.99 -14.27
C GLU A 160 -7.81 -8.14 -13.04
N PRO A 161 -7.18 -8.41 -11.88
CA PRO A 161 -7.63 -7.88 -10.60
C PRO A 161 -7.42 -6.36 -10.48
N ALA A 162 -6.59 -5.74 -11.33
CA ALA A 162 -6.36 -4.29 -11.30
C ALA A 162 -7.64 -3.48 -11.52
N GLN A 163 -8.60 -4.04 -12.26
CA GLN A 163 -9.90 -3.45 -12.48
C GLN A 163 -10.73 -3.32 -11.19
N ARG A 164 -10.39 -4.06 -10.13
CA ARG A 164 -11.15 -4.13 -8.87
C ARG A 164 -10.39 -3.55 -7.68
N TYR A 165 -9.11 -3.89 -7.50
CA TYR A 165 -8.34 -3.36 -6.36
C TYR A 165 -7.98 -1.89 -6.54
N CYS A 166 -7.96 -1.38 -7.78
CA CYS A 166 -7.68 0.03 -8.02
C CYS A 166 -8.86 0.86 -7.51
N PRO A 167 -8.61 1.79 -6.55
CA PRO A 167 -9.68 2.60 -5.99
C PRO A 167 -10.18 3.68 -6.97
N ALA A 168 -9.49 3.90 -8.09
CA ALA A 168 -9.70 5.06 -8.93
C ALA A 168 -9.96 4.76 -10.42
N ALA A 169 -10.42 3.55 -10.76
CA ALA A 169 -10.79 3.18 -12.14
C ALA A 169 -9.67 3.42 -13.18
N VAL A 170 -8.41 3.33 -12.76
CA VAL A 170 -7.26 3.57 -13.63
C VAL A 170 -7.08 2.47 -14.66
N TYR A 171 -7.42 1.22 -14.31
CA TYR A 171 -7.20 0.07 -15.18
C TYR A 171 -8.53 -0.51 -15.64
N GLU A 172 -8.64 -0.74 -16.94
CA GLU A 172 -9.79 -1.41 -17.55
C GLU A 172 -9.34 -2.34 -18.68
N VAL A 173 -10.13 -3.38 -18.92
CA VAL A 173 -10.00 -4.23 -20.10
C VAL A 173 -11.17 -3.92 -21.02
N ILE A 174 -10.89 -3.30 -22.15
CA ILE A 174 -11.88 -3.02 -23.20
C ILE A 174 -11.78 -4.07 -24.31
N GLU A 175 -12.85 -4.20 -25.11
CA GLU A 175 -12.85 -5.01 -26.32
C GLU A 175 -12.87 -4.09 -27.54
N GLU A 176 -11.85 -4.21 -28.39
CA GLU A 176 -11.66 -3.39 -29.59
C GLU A 176 -11.43 -4.34 -30.77
N ALA A 177 -12.30 -4.29 -31.79
CA ALA A 177 -12.25 -5.18 -32.96
C ALA A 177 -12.20 -6.69 -32.61
N GLY A 178 -12.89 -7.10 -31.53
CA GLY A 178 -12.91 -8.50 -31.05
C GLY A 178 -11.67 -8.93 -30.27
N ALA A 179 -10.70 -8.03 -30.06
CA ALA A 179 -9.53 -8.26 -29.23
C ALA A 179 -9.64 -7.51 -27.89
N LYS A 180 -9.23 -8.17 -26.81
CA LYS A 180 -9.17 -7.54 -25.48
C LYS A 180 -7.91 -6.69 -25.35
N LYS A 181 -8.06 -5.47 -24.89
CA LYS A 181 -6.99 -4.48 -24.70
C LYS A 181 -7.00 -3.93 -23.29
N PHE A 182 -5.82 -3.90 -22.67
CA PHE A 182 -5.64 -3.31 -21.35
C PHE A 182 -5.36 -1.81 -21.49
N VAL A 183 -6.18 -0.97 -20.87
CA VAL A 183 -6.09 0.49 -20.92
C VAL A 183 -5.74 1.03 -19.55
N ILE A 184 -4.87 2.05 -19.54
CA ILE A 184 -4.42 2.75 -18.34
C ILE A 184 -4.86 4.21 -18.42
N ASN A 185 -5.90 4.56 -17.66
CA ASN A 185 -6.39 5.90 -17.44
C ASN A 185 -5.61 6.58 -16.30
N ALA A 186 -4.33 6.87 -16.55
CA ALA A 186 -3.40 7.38 -15.55
C ALA A 186 -3.83 8.71 -14.92
N GLN A 187 -4.64 9.51 -15.61
CA GLN A 187 -5.19 10.78 -15.14
C GLN A 187 -6.06 10.63 -13.88
N ASN A 188 -6.67 9.47 -13.68
CA ASN A 188 -7.50 9.19 -12.51
C ASN A 188 -6.68 8.76 -11.27
N CYS A 189 -5.36 8.59 -11.38
CA CYS A 189 -4.57 7.95 -10.33
C CYS A 189 -4.51 8.77 -9.04
N VAL A 190 -4.97 8.21 -7.91
CA VAL A 190 -4.91 8.86 -6.58
C VAL A 190 -3.65 8.51 -5.77
N HIS A 191 -2.63 7.97 -6.42
CA HIS A 191 -1.28 7.70 -5.85
C HIS A 191 -1.24 6.75 -4.64
N CYS A 192 -2.28 5.94 -4.44
CA CYS A 192 -2.39 4.98 -3.32
C CYS A 192 -1.33 3.86 -3.30
N LYS A 193 -0.62 3.62 -4.41
CA LYS A 193 0.38 2.55 -4.61
C LYS A 193 -0.15 1.11 -4.60
N THR A 194 -1.46 0.90 -4.46
CA THR A 194 -2.04 -0.46 -4.38
C THR A 194 -1.68 -1.34 -5.58
N CYS A 195 -1.65 -0.79 -6.79
CA CYS A 195 -1.35 -1.54 -8.01
C CYS A 195 0.07 -2.11 -8.05
N ASP A 196 1.06 -1.34 -7.61
CA ASP A 196 2.47 -1.75 -7.48
C ASP A 196 2.61 -2.90 -6.45
N ILE A 197 1.83 -2.81 -5.36
CA ILE A 197 1.88 -3.77 -4.25
C ILE A 197 1.10 -5.06 -4.55
N LYS A 198 -0.07 -4.97 -5.20
CA LYS A 198 -1.05 -6.06 -5.28
C LYS A 198 -1.01 -6.87 -6.57
N ASP A 199 -0.41 -6.34 -7.63
CA ASP A 199 -0.33 -7.04 -8.91
C ASP A 199 0.34 -8.43 -8.74
N PRO A 200 -0.39 -9.54 -9.00
CA PRO A 200 0.13 -10.90 -8.81
C PRO A 200 1.37 -11.19 -9.64
N SER A 201 1.52 -10.51 -10.78
CA SER A 201 2.68 -10.63 -11.67
C SER A 201 3.80 -9.62 -11.36
N GLN A 202 3.59 -8.70 -10.42
CA GLN A 202 4.55 -7.63 -10.09
C GLN A 202 5.06 -6.88 -11.34
N ASN A 203 4.14 -6.63 -12.28
CA ASN A 203 4.37 -6.06 -13.60
C ASN A 203 4.15 -4.54 -13.62
N ILE A 204 3.21 -4.04 -12.83
CA ILE A 204 2.95 -2.60 -12.69
C ILE A 204 4.04 -1.96 -11.83
N VAL A 205 4.66 -0.90 -12.33
CA VAL A 205 5.64 -0.06 -11.62
C VAL A 205 5.08 1.34 -11.51
N TRP A 206 4.86 1.80 -10.28
CA TRP A 206 4.46 3.17 -10.02
C TRP A 206 5.70 4.07 -10.00
N THR A 207 5.66 5.14 -10.78
CA THR A 207 6.65 6.23 -10.74
C THR A 207 5.96 7.55 -10.41
N VAL A 208 6.74 8.55 -10.00
CA VAL A 208 6.18 9.89 -9.76
C VAL A 208 5.76 10.53 -11.09
N PRO A 209 4.53 11.08 -11.20
CA PRO A 209 4.16 11.93 -12.34
C PRO A 209 4.84 13.30 -12.27
N GLN A 210 4.53 14.17 -13.22
CA GLN A 210 4.92 15.58 -13.14
C GLN A 210 4.39 16.22 -11.84
N GLY A 211 5.18 17.14 -11.27
CA GLY A 211 4.83 17.82 -10.03
C GLY A 211 3.53 18.61 -10.15
N GLY A 212 2.69 18.56 -9.11
CA GLY A 212 1.36 19.18 -9.11
C GLY A 212 0.23 18.27 -9.58
N GLY A 213 0.55 17.13 -10.23
CA GLY A 213 -0.43 16.09 -10.53
C GLY A 213 -0.74 15.21 -9.31
N GLY A 214 -1.95 14.64 -9.27
CA GLY A 214 -2.44 13.77 -8.21
C GLY A 214 -3.70 14.31 -7.52
N PRO A 215 -4.08 13.68 -6.40
CA PRO A 215 -5.25 14.09 -5.64
C PRO A 215 -5.07 15.46 -4.97
N ASN A 216 -6.17 16.22 -4.87
CA ASN A 216 -6.20 17.50 -4.15
C ASN A 216 -7.11 17.39 -2.93
N TYR A 217 -6.50 17.08 -1.79
CA TYR A 217 -7.16 16.82 -0.52
C TYR A 217 -6.97 18.01 0.44
N PRO A 218 -7.95 18.94 0.55
CA PRO A 218 -7.78 20.13 1.36
C PRO A 218 -7.78 19.85 2.87
N ASN A 219 -8.46 18.80 3.33
CA ASN A 219 -8.69 18.50 4.75
C ASN A 219 -8.76 16.99 5.05
N MET A 220 -8.01 16.16 4.30
CA MET A 220 -7.98 14.71 4.54
C MET A 220 -6.77 14.29 5.37
#